data_AF-A0A1S3XFH5-F1
#
_entry.id   AF-A0A1S3XFH5-F1
#
_cell.length_a   1.000
_cell.length_b   1.000
_cell.length_c   1.000
_cell.angle_alpha   90.00
_cell.angle_beta   90.00
_cell.angle_gamma   90.00
#
_symmetry.space_group_name_H-M   'P 1'
#
loop_
_entity.id
_entity.type
_entity.pdbx_description
1 polymer ?
#
loop_
_entity_poly.entity_id
_entity_poly.type
_entity_poly.pdbx_seq_one_letter_code
_entity_poly.pdbx_strand_id
1 'polypeptide(L)'
;MTSNIAESINAALKDARELPVLPLLDYIRQLIGRWNVTIQRNAIESFTDLGKKYDTMLIDNIELSHQMKVTPSTSYLYSVLDKDKLRMMFLKDRTCNCRRFQLDELPCAHAWA
;
A
#
# COMPACT_ATOMS: atom_id res chain seq x y z
N MET A 1 4.39 19.61 18.79
CA MET A 1 5.25 18.52 19.29
C MET A 1 4.52 17.23 19.00
N THR A 2 4.92 16.48 17.97
CA THR A 2 4.33 15.17 17.70
C THR A 2 4.88 14.19 18.71
N SER A 3 4.03 13.66 19.60
CA SER A 3 4.40 12.55 20.48
C SER A 3 4.92 11.40 19.61
N ASN A 4 6.04 10.79 19.99
CA ASN A 4 6.57 9.65 19.25
C ASN A 4 5.64 8.42 19.44
N ILE A 5 5.72 7.45 18.53
CA ILE A 5 4.82 6.29 18.51
C ILE A 5 4.87 5.52 19.84
N ALA A 6 6.07 5.37 20.41
CA ALA A 6 6.27 4.66 21.67
C ALA A 6 5.61 5.38 22.86
N GLU A 7 5.73 6.71 22.95
CA GLU A 7 5.09 7.53 23.97
C GLU A 7 3.56 7.44 23.90
N SER A 8 2.99 7.53 22.70
CA SER A 8 1.53 7.44 22.51
C SER A 8 1.00 6.06 22.91
N ILE A 9 1.70 4.99 22.55
CA ILE A 9 1.32 3.62 22.94
C ILE A 9 1.46 3.44 24.45
N ASN A 10 2.57 3.88 25.05
CA ASN A 10 2.80 3.77 26.49
C ASN A 10 1.77 4.57 27.30
N ALA A 11 1.37 5.75 26.82
CA ALA A 11 0.31 6.54 27.44
C ALA A 11 -1.04 5.82 27.36
N ALA A 12 -1.38 5.24 26.22
CA ALA A 12 -2.64 4.50 26.02
C ALA A 12 -2.71 3.19 26.83
N LEU A 13 -1.56 2.56 27.13
CA LEU A 13 -1.48 1.33 27.91
C LEU A 13 -1.28 1.56 29.41
N LYS A 14 -1.20 2.82 29.86
CA LYS A 14 -0.86 3.17 31.25
C LYS A 14 -1.73 2.45 32.28
N ASP A 15 -3.04 2.43 32.07
CA ASP A 15 -4.00 1.83 33.00
C ASP A 15 -4.18 0.31 32.81
N ALA A 16 -3.76 -0.21 31.65
CA ALA A 16 -3.82 -1.63 31.32
C ALA A 16 -2.56 -2.41 31.74
N ARG A 17 -1.48 -1.73 32.13
CA ARG A 17 -0.17 -2.33 32.42
C ARG A 17 -0.18 -3.32 33.59
N GLU A 18 -1.11 -3.15 34.53
CA GLU A 18 -1.29 -4.03 35.69
C GLU A 18 -2.11 -5.29 35.37
N LEU A 19 -2.63 -5.41 34.14
CA LEU A 19 -3.37 -6.59 33.73
C LEU A 19 -2.43 -7.81 33.57
N PRO A 20 -2.92 -9.03 33.91
CA PRO A 20 -2.23 -10.25 33.52
C PRO A 20 -2.03 -10.33 32.00
N VAL A 21 -1.06 -11.14 31.57
CA VAL A 21 -0.60 -11.19 30.17
C VAL A 21 -1.74 -11.39 29.17
N LEU A 22 -2.67 -12.31 29.45
CA LEU A 22 -3.77 -12.61 28.52
C LEU A 22 -4.76 -11.43 28.35
N PRO A 23 -5.32 -10.85 29.43
CA PRO A 23 -6.13 -9.63 29.33
C PRO A 23 -5.41 -8.42 28.72
N LEU A 24 -4.11 -8.26 28.99
CA LEU A 24 -3.31 -7.18 28.39
C LEU A 24 -3.22 -7.34 26.86
N LEU A 25 -2.98 -8.55 26.38
CA LEU A 25 -2.91 -8.83 24.93
C LEU A 25 -4.24 -8.56 24.23
N ASP A 26 -5.37 -8.97 24.83
CA ASP A 26 -6.68 -8.68 24.23
C ASP A 26 -6.99 -7.17 24.27
N TYR A 27 -6.60 -6.46 25.33
CA TYR A 27 -6.72 -5.01 25.39
C TYR A 27 -5.94 -4.32 24.26
N ILE A 28 -4.67 -4.71 24.05
CA ILE A 28 -3.83 -4.19 22.96
C ILE A 28 -4.46 -4.48 21.60
N ARG A 29 -4.95 -5.70 21.39
CA ARG A 29 -5.62 -6.09 20.14
C ARG A 29 -6.83 -5.21 19.85
N GLN A 30 -7.68 -4.97 20.87
CA GLN A 30 -8.85 -4.10 20.73
C GLN A 30 -8.44 -2.64 20.49
N LEU A 31 -7.40 -2.13 21.17
CA LEU A 31 -6.89 -0.78 20.99
C LEU A 31 -6.41 -0.54 19.55
N ILE A 32 -5.56 -1.44 19.03
CA ILE A 32 -5.07 -1.38 17.65
C ILE A 32 -6.24 -1.51 16.67
N GLY A 33 -7.19 -2.41 16.94
CA GLY A 33 -8.38 -2.57 16.11
C GLY A 33 -9.20 -1.29 15.98
N ARG A 34 -9.53 -0.64 17.11
CA ARG A 34 -10.23 0.66 17.12
C ARG A 34 -9.44 1.73 16.39
N TRP A 35 -8.13 1.82 16.65
CA TRP A 35 -7.29 2.82 16.02
C TRP A 35 -7.23 2.66 14.50
N ASN A 36 -7.11 1.42 14.01
CA ASN A 36 -7.12 1.13 12.58
C ASN A 36 -8.44 1.57 11.92
N VAL A 37 -9.58 1.28 12.55
CA VAL A 37 -10.89 1.73 12.07
C VAL A 37 -10.96 3.27 12.01
N THR A 38 -10.47 3.98 13.02
CA THR A 38 -10.42 5.45 13.02
C THR A 38 -9.53 5.99 11.90
N ILE A 39 -8.34 5.41 11.70
CA ILE A 39 -7.43 5.82 10.62
C ILE A 39 -8.08 5.60 9.26
N GLN A 40 -8.69 4.43 9.04
CA GLN A 40 -9.40 4.13 7.79
C GLN A 40 -10.54 5.12 7.53
N ARG A 41 -11.36 5.39 8.56
CA ARG A 41 -12.46 6.37 8.46
C ARG A 41 -11.93 7.75 8.08
N ASN A 42 -10.91 8.23 8.79
CA ASN A 42 -10.31 9.53 8.52
C ASN A 42 -9.71 9.59 7.11
N ALA A 43 -9.11 8.51 6.61
CA ALA A 43 -8.59 8.44 5.24
C ALA A 43 -9.72 8.56 4.20
N ILE A 44 -10.86 7.87 4.41
CA ILE A 44 -12.04 7.96 3.54
C ILE A 44 -12.68 9.35 3.60
N GLU A 45 -12.77 9.95 4.79
CA GLU A 45 -13.37 11.28 4.97
C GLU A 45 -12.44 12.39 4.44
N SER A 46 -11.12 12.20 4.52
CA SER A 46 -10.11 13.11 3.96
C SER A 46 -9.88 12.87 2.46
N PHE A 47 -10.66 11.99 1.84
CA PHE A 47 -10.47 11.56 0.47
C PHE A 47 -10.96 12.64 -0.51
N THR A 48 -10.02 13.49 -0.93
CA THR A 48 -10.27 14.55 -1.90
C THR A 48 -10.49 14.00 -3.31
N ASP A 49 -11.04 14.82 -4.21
CA ASP A 49 -11.21 14.47 -5.62
C ASP A 49 -9.89 14.08 -6.31
N LEU A 50 -8.79 14.72 -5.89
CA LEU A 50 -7.43 14.35 -6.31
C LEU A 50 -7.08 12.91 -5.90
N GLY A 51 -7.40 12.50 -4.67
CA GLY A 51 -7.19 11.12 -4.20
C GLY A 51 -8.00 10.11 -5.02
N LYS A 52 -9.27 10.41 -5.30
CA LYS A 52 -10.16 9.57 -6.13
C LYS A 52 -9.60 9.30 -7.50
N LYS A 53 -9.07 10.35 -8.15
CA LYS A 53 -8.46 10.21 -9.47
C LYS A 53 -7.32 9.18 -9.48
N TYR A 54 -6.42 9.25 -8.50
CA TYR A 54 -5.28 8.33 -8.44
C TYR A 54 -5.69 6.91 -8.03
N ASP A 55 -6.68 6.75 -7.16
CA ASP A 55 -7.23 5.44 -6.83
C ASP A 55 -7.89 4.78 -8.05
N THR A 56 -8.69 5.53 -8.81
CA THR A 56 -9.25 5.03 -10.07
C THR A 56 -8.15 4.64 -11.05
N MET A 57 -7.10 5.46 -11.21
CA MET A 57 -5.95 5.11 -12.05
C MET A 57 -5.26 3.82 -11.59
N LEU A 58 -5.13 3.58 -10.28
CA LEU A 58 -4.54 2.35 -9.74
C LEU A 58 -5.44 1.14 -9.98
N ILE A 59 -6.76 1.26 -9.76
CA ILE A 59 -7.73 0.20 -10.03
C ILE A 59 -7.71 -0.16 -11.52
N ASP A 60 -7.77 0.83 -12.41
CA ASP A 60 -7.69 0.61 -13.86
C ASP A 60 -6.39 -0.10 -14.25
N ASN A 61 -5.26 0.28 -13.64
CA ASN A 61 -3.97 -0.35 -13.88
C ASN A 61 -3.95 -1.83 -13.44
N ILE A 62 -4.58 -2.16 -12.32
CA ILE A 62 -4.73 -3.55 -11.83
C ILE A 62 -5.62 -4.35 -12.79
N GLU A 63 -6.76 -3.80 -13.21
CA GLU A 63 -7.66 -4.48 -14.15
C GLU A 63 -6.99 -4.76 -15.49
N LEU A 64 -6.19 -3.81 -15.99
CA LEU A 64 -5.41 -4.00 -17.21
C LEU A 64 -4.32 -5.06 -17.04
N SER A 65 -3.71 -5.17 -15.85
CA SER A 65 -2.61 -6.10 -15.61
C SER A 65 -3.05 -7.56 -15.68
N HIS A 66 -4.29 -7.87 -15.31
CA HIS A 66 -4.85 -9.23 -15.33
C HIS A 66 -4.80 -9.92 -16.71
N GLN A 67 -4.74 -9.14 -17.80
CA GLN A 67 -4.69 -9.68 -19.16
C GLN A 67 -3.26 -9.89 -19.68
N MET A 68 -2.25 -9.51 -18.89
CA MET A 68 -0.86 -9.51 -19.30
C MET A 68 -0.15 -10.79 -18.87
N LYS A 69 0.83 -11.23 -19.67
CA LYS A 69 1.68 -12.37 -19.33
C LYS A 69 3.06 -11.88 -18.91
N VAL A 70 3.46 -12.22 -17.69
CA VAL A 70 4.78 -11.85 -17.15
C VAL A 70 5.77 -13.01 -17.29
N THR A 71 6.97 -12.67 -17.75
CA THR A 71 8.12 -13.58 -17.79
C THR A 71 9.27 -12.93 -17.02
N PRO A 72 9.71 -13.51 -15.89
CA PRO A 72 10.88 -13.02 -15.18
C PRO A 72 12.14 -13.25 -16.03
N SER A 73 12.99 -12.22 -16.15
CA SER A 73 14.28 -12.31 -16.86
C SER A 73 15.45 -12.42 -15.88
N THR A 74 15.45 -11.61 -14.82
CA THR A 74 16.42 -11.68 -13.70
C THR A 74 15.70 -11.36 -12.38
N SER A 75 16.43 -11.19 -11.27
CA SER A 75 15.86 -10.93 -9.93
C SER A 75 14.97 -9.69 -9.84
N TYR A 76 15.13 -8.71 -10.72
CA TYR A 76 14.32 -7.48 -10.71
C TYR A 76 13.82 -7.04 -12.08
N LEU A 77 14.17 -7.75 -13.16
CA LEU A 77 13.78 -7.44 -14.52
C LEU A 77 12.70 -8.41 -15.00
N TYR A 78 11.59 -7.84 -15.44
CA TYR A 78 10.41 -8.56 -15.90
C TYR A 78 10.05 -8.11 -17.31
N SER A 79 9.66 -9.09 -18.12
CA SER A 79 9.15 -8.88 -19.47
C SER A 79 7.65 -9.14 -19.44
N VAL A 80 6.86 -8.11 -19.71
CA VAL A 80 5.39 -8.14 -19.67
C VAL A 80 4.86 -8.09 -21.10
N LEU A 81 4.10 -9.10 -21.51
CA LEU A 81 3.41 -9.12 -22.80
C LEU A 81 2.03 -8.45 -22.63
N ASP A 82 1.89 -7.28 -23.26
CA ASP A 82 0.68 -6.46 -23.24
C ASP A 82 0.20 -6.23 -24.67
N LYS A 83 -0.92 -6.86 -25.06
CA LYS A 83 -1.51 -6.77 -26.41
C LYS A 83 -0.46 -6.94 -27.51
N ASP A 84 0.28 -8.04 -27.43
CA ASP A 84 1.36 -8.45 -28.34
C ASP A 84 2.61 -7.53 -28.34
N LYS A 85 2.69 -6.57 -27.40
CA LYS A 85 3.88 -5.73 -27.21
C LYS A 85 4.62 -6.16 -25.96
N LEU A 86 5.90 -6.46 -26.11
CA LEU A 86 6.77 -6.73 -24.97
C LEU A 86 7.16 -5.41 -24.30
N ARG A 87 6.97 -5.34 -22.98
CA ARG A 87 7.38 -4.22 -22.13
C ARG A 87 8.36 -4.73 -21.10
N MET A 88 9.49 -4.04 -20.93
CA MET A 88 10.40 -4.35 -19.83
C MET A 88 10.08 -3.47 -18.62
N MET A 89 10.26 -4.06 -17.45
CA MET A 89 10.01 -3.43 -16.17
C MET A 89 11.10 -3.83 -15.19
N PHE A 90 11.72 -2.84 -14.54
CA PHE A 90 12.70 -3.05 -13.47
C PHE A 90 12.06 -2.63 -12.15
N LEU A 91 11.60 -3.60 -11.36
CA LEU A 91 10.89 -3.32 -10.10
C LEU A 91 11.76 -2.58 -9.09
N LYS A 92 13.05 -2.96 -9.00
CA LYS A 92 14.00 -2.35 -8.06
C LYS A 92 14.16 -0.85 -8.30
N ASP A 93 14.26 -0.47 -9.57
CA ASP A 93 14.49 0.92 -9.97
C ASP A 93 13.18 1.67 -10.25
N ARG A 94 12.02 1.01 -10.07
CA ARG A 94 10.68 1.53 -10.38
C ARG A 94 10.58 2.09 -11.81
N THR A 95 11.21 1.41 -12.76
CA THR A 95 11.21 1.83 -14.17
C THR A 95 10.42 0.89 -15.05
N CYS A 96 9.68 1.46 -16.01
CA CYS A 96 9.04 0.70 -17.07
C CYS A 96 9.28 1.38 -18.43
N ASN A 97 9.38 0.60 -19.50
CA ASN A 97 9.47 1.15 -20.86
C ASN A 97 8.25 1.98 -21.28
N CYS A 98 7.10 1.82 -20.62
CA CYS A 98 5.95 2.69 -20.83
C CYS A 98 6.12 4.09 -20.23
N ARG A 99 7.18 4.32 -19.44
CA ARG A 99 7.52 5.56 -18.71
C ARG A 99 6.53 6.03 -17.65
N ARG A 100 5.33 5.45 -17.57
CA ARG A 100 4.31 5.85 -16.59
C ARG A 100 4.75 5.63 -15.14
N PHE A 101 5.46 4.55 -14.84
CA PHE A 101 5.94 4.31 -13.48
C PHE A 101 6.88 5.44 -12.99
N GLN A 102 7.71 5.97 -13.89
CA GLN A 102 8.62 7.05 -13.59
C GLN A 102 7.93 8.42 -13.54
N LEU A 103 6.92 8.64 -14.39
CA LEU A 103 6.25 9.94 -14.52
C LEU A 103 5.16 10.14 -13.47
N ASP A 104 4.35 9.11 -13.23
CA ASP A 104 3.24 9.17 -12.30
C ASP A 104 3.70 8.91 -10.86
N GLU A 105 4.92 8.40 -10.69
CA GLU A 105 5.47 7.87 -9.41
C GLU A 105 4.57 6.80 -8.76
N LEU A 106 3.65 6.25 -9.54
CA LEU A 106 2.70 5.20 -9.19
C LEU A 106 2.92 3.99 -10.08
N PRO A 107 2.69 2.76 -9.59
CA PRO A 107 2.86 1.58 -10.42
C PRO A 107 1.89 1.62 -11.62
N CYS A 108 2.45 1.57 -12.82
CA CYS A 108 1.70 1.40 -14.06
C CYS A 108 1.12 -0.02 -14.15
N ALA A 109 0.19 -0.27 -15.08
CA ALA A 109 -0.40 -1.60 -15.29
C ALA A 109 0.65 -2.72 -15.44
N HIS A 110 1.76 -2.46 -16.12
CA HIS A 110 2.84 -3.45 -16.26
C HIS A 110 3.47 -3.80 -14.91
N ALA A 111 3.60 -2.84 -14.00
CA ALA A 111 4.17 -3.04 -12.66
C ALA A 111 3.23 -3.83 -11.72
N TRP A 112 1.94 -3.90 -12.05
CA TRP A 112 0.93 -4.71 -11.37
C TRP A 112 0.73 -6.10 -11.98
N ALA A 113 1.39 -6.40 -13.09
CA ALA A 113 1.25 -7.67 -13.81
C ALA A 113 2.01 -8.81 -13.14
#